data_AF-A0A6B3HE63-F1
#
_entry.id   AF-A0A6B3HE63-F1
#
_cell.length_a   1.000
_cell.length_b   1.000
_cell.length_c   1.000
_cell.angle_alpha   90.00
_cell.angle_beta   90.00
_cell.angle_gamma   90.00
#
_symmetry.space_group_name_H-M   'P 1'
#
loop_
_entity.id
_entity.type
_entity.pdbx_description
1 polymer ?
#
loop_
_entity_poly.entity_id
_entity_poly.type
_entity_poly.pdbx_seq_one_letter_code
_entity_poly.pdbx_strand_id
1 'polypeptide(L)'
;QVGIITIVLLVFTLLLSDFFDTMGTVVGVSSEAGLLDENGKVPNLGRVLLIDGAAAVAGGAASASSSTSYIESAAGVGEGARTGFASLVTGGLFAVALFLTPLATVVPAQAAAPALVAVGFLLMAQVRHIDWERYEIAIPAFLTIAVMPFTYSITNGIG
;
A
#
# COMPACT_ATOMS: atom_id res chain seq x y z
N GLN A 1 16.44 -12.24 25.42
CA GLN A 1 15.05 -12.73 25.28
C GLN A 1 14.16 -11.52 25.11
N VAL A 2 13.44 -11.43 24.00
CA VAL A 2 12.44 -10.37 23.80
C VAL A 2 11.30 -10.63 24.80
N GLY A 3 11.03 -9.68 25.69
CA GLY A 3 9.97 -9.84 26.70
C GLY A 3 8.59 -9.86 26.04
N ILE A 4 7.60 -10.52 26.66
CA ILE A 4 6.21 -10.57 26.17
C ILE A 4 5.67 -9.16 25.88
N ILE A 5 5.99 -8.19 26.73
CA ILE A 5 5.62 -6.79 26.55
C ILE A 5 6.19 -6.23 25.23
N THR A 6 7.47 -6.50 24.94
CA THR A 6 8.10 -6.05 23.68
C THR A 6 7.49 -6.71 22.46
N ILE A 7 7.11 -7.99 22.55
CA ILE A 7 6.42 -8.69 21.44
C ILE A 7 5.05 -8.06 21.20
N VAL A 8 4.27 -7.83 22.26
CA VAL A 8 2.94 -7.20 22.16
C VAL A 8 3.05 -5.80 21.57
N LEU A 9 4.02 -4.99 22.02
CA LEU A 9 4.25 -3.66 21.47
C LEU A 9 4.65 -3.70 19.99
N LEU A 10 5.50 -4.66 19.60
CA LEU A 10 5.93 -4.82 18.21
C LEU A 10 4.76 -5.21 17.32
N VAL A 11 3.96 -6.21 17.73
CA VAL A 11 2.77 -6.65 17.01
C VAL A 11 1.75 -5.51 16.89
N PHE A 12 1.52 -4.76 17.98
CA PHE A 12 0.61 -3.63 17.97
C PHE A 12 1.06 -2.51 17.02
N THR A 13 2.36 -2.18 17.04
CA THR A 13 2.94 -1.17 16.15
C THR A 13 2.84 -1.61 14.68
N LEU A 14 3.14 -2.88 14.38
CA LEU A 14 3.02 -3.42 13.04
C LEU A 14 1.57 -3.41 12.56
N LEU A 15 0.62 -3.76 13.42
CA LEU A 15 -0.81 -3.72 13.12
C LEU A 15 -1.27 -2.31 12.79
N LEU A 16 -0.87 -1.30 13.56
CA LEU A 16 -1.22 0.10 13.26
C LEU A 16 -0.62 0.56 11.93
N SER A 17 0.65 0.24 11.66
CA SER A 17 1.27 0.56 10.36
C SER A 17 0.54 -0.09 9.19
N ASP A 18 0.21 -1.38 9.29
CA ASP A 18 -0.51 -2.13 8.25
C ASP A 18 -1.93 -1.57 8.06
N PHE A 19 -2.64 -1.28 9.16
CA PHE A 19 -3.97 -0.67 9.11
C PHE A 19 -3.99 0.67 8.36
N PHE A 20 -3.04 1.56 8.67
CA PHE A 20 -2.96 2.86 8.02
C PHE A 20 -2.48 2.77 6.56
N ASP A 21 -1.56 1.86 6.27
CA ASP A 21 -1.11 1.59 4.90
C ASP A 21 -2.25 1.07 4.02
N THR A 22 -3.01 0.08 4.50
CA THR A 22 -4.16 -0.46 3.80
C THR A 22 -5.26 0.58 3.61
N MET A 23 -5.57 1.37 4.63
CA MET A 23 -6.55 2.46 4.48
C MET A 23 -6.10 3.48 3.43
N GLY A 24 -4.85 3.94 3.50
CA GLY A 24 -4.30 4.90 2.53
C GLY A 24 -4.33 4.36 1.11
N THR A 25 -3.90 3.11 0.94
CA THR A 25 -3.88 2.42 -0.35
C THR A 25 -5.28 2.22 -0.92
N VAL A 26 -6.22 1.73 -0.12
CA VAL A 26 -7.59 1.47 -0.56
C VAL A 26 -8.29 2.77 -0.95
N VAL A 27 -8.10 3.86 -0.19
CA VAL A 27 -8.63 5.18 -0.54
C VAL A 27 -8.00 5.70 -1.84
N GLY A 28 -6.68 5.60 -1.98
CA GLY A 28 -5.97 6.04 -3.19
C GLY A 28 -6.42 5.29 -4.45
N VAL A 29 -6.46 3.96 -4.39
CA VAL A 29 -6.91 3.12 -5.51
C VAL A 29 -8.40 3.33 -5.80
N SER A 30 -9.25 3.46 -4.78
CA SER A 30 -10.69 3.70 -4.98
C SER A 30 -10.98 5.07 -5.58
N SER A 31 -10.18 6.09 -5.22
CA SER A 31 -10.24 7.42 -5.83
C SER A 31 -9.90 7.36 -7.32
N GLU A 32 -8.79 6.71 -7.68
CA GLU A 32 -8.37 6.53 -9.08
C GLU A 32 -9.40 5.69 -9.88
N ALA A 33 -10.06 4.74 -9.21
CA ALA A 33 -11.09 3.90 -9.82
C ALA A 33 -12.45 4.60 -10.00
N GLY A 34 -12.65 5.75 -9.36
CA GLY A 34 -13.96 6.40 -9.27
C GLY A 34 -14.99 5.55 -8.50
N LEU A 35 -14.53 4.77 -7.51
CA LEU A 35 -15.35 3.86 -6.68
C LEU A 35 -15.71 4.45 -5.32
N LEU A 36 -15.31 5.69 -5.04
CA LEU A 36 -15.72 6.41 -3.83
C LEU A 36 -17.21 6.76 -3.87
N ASP A 37 -17.86 6.72 -2.71
CA ASP A 37 -19.25 7.17 -2.57
C ASP A 37 -19.38 8.70 -2.68
N GLU A 38 -20.62 9.21 -2.63
CA GLU A 38 -20.93 10.64 -2.70
C GLU A 38 -20.27 11.48 -1.60
N ASN A 39 -19.84 10.85 -0.50
CA ASN A 39 -19.14 11.48 0.61
C ASN A 39 -17.62 11.28 0.55
N GLY A 40 -17.08 10.73 -0.55
CA GLY A 40 -15.66 10.43 -0.71
C GLY A 40 -15.17 9.24 0.11
N LYS A 41 -16.07 8.36 0.57
CA LYS A 41 -15.73 7.19 1.40
C LYS A 41 -15.68 5.92 0.57
N VAL A 42 -14.83 5.00 0.99
CA VAL A 42 -14.75 3.67 0.38
C VAL A 42 -15.92 2.81 0.86
N PRO A 43 -16.77 2.29 -0.04
CA PRO A 43 -17.86 1.40 0.35
C PRO A 43 -17.32 0.11 0.94
N ASN A 44 -17.94 -0.38 2.02
CA ASN A 44 -17.57 -1.64 2.68
C ASN A 44 -16.12 -1.71 3.18
N LEU A 45 -15.51 -0.59 3.61
CA LEU A 45 -14.13 -0.54 4.08
C LEU A 45 -13.81 -1.61 5.14
N GLY A 46 -14.73 -1.90 6.07
CA GLY A 46 -14.54 -2.95 7.08
C GLY A 46 -14.37 -4.36 6.49
N ARG A 47 -15.03 -4.67 5.36
CA ARG A 47 -14.84 -5.94 4.65
C ARG A 47 -13.49 -5.97 3.92
N VAL A 48 -13.05 -4.83 3.39
CA VAL A 48 -11.73 -4.70 2.75
C VAL A 48 -10.62 -4.95 3.78
N LEU A 49 -10.68 -4.26 4.93
CA LEU A 49 -9.72 -4.43 6.03
C LEU A 49 -9.70 -5.87 6.57
N LEU A 50 -10.87 -6.55 6.62
CA LEU A 50 -10.94 -7.94 7.06
C LEU A 50 -10.27 -8.90 6.06
N ILE A 51 -10.44 -8.68 4.76
CA ILE A 51 -9.78 -9.49 3.72
C ILE A 51 -8.28 -9.24 3.71
N ASP A 52 -7.87 -7.98 3.85
CA ASP A 52 -6.47 -7.57 3.92
C ASP A 52 -5.76 -8.18 5.13
N GLY A 53 -6.35 -8.10 6.33
CA GLY A 53 -5.83 -8.77 7.52
C GLY A 53 -5.78 -10.31 7.37
N ALA A 54 -6.76 -10.92 6.70
CA ALA A 54 -6.72 -12.34 6.39
C ALA A 54 -5.57 -12.70 5.41
N ALA A 55 -5.31 -11.84 4.43
CA ALA A 55 -4.19 -11.98 3.50
C ALA A 55 -2.83 -11.79 4.21
N ALA A 56 -2.74 -10.81 5.11
CA ALA A 56 -1.56 -10.59 5.96
C ALA A 56 -1.22 -11.83 6.80
N VAL A 57 -2.23 -12.43 7.46
CA VAL A 57 -2.08 -13.67 8.22
C VAL A 57 -1.69 -14.84 7.31
N ALA A 58 -2.28 -14.96 6.13
CA ALA A 58 -1.92 -16.00 5.17
C ALA A 58 -0.47 -15.86 4.67
N GLY A 59 -0.02 -14.63 4.40
CA GLY A 59 1.37 -14.33 4.04
C GLY A 59 2.35 -14.72 5.14
N GLY A 60 2.07 -14.30 6.38
CA GLY A 60 2.87 -14.68 7.54
C GLY A 60 2.90 -16.20 7.79
N ALA A 61 1.76 -16.88 7.65
CA ALA A 61 1.66 -18.34 7.78
C ALA A 61 2.45 -19.08 6.70
N ALA A 62 2.56 -18.51 5.49
CA ALA A 62 3.36 -19.04 4.40
C ALA A 62 4.88 -18.73 4.53
N SER A 63 5.33 -18.16 5.66
CA SER A 63 6.70 -17.67 5.86
C SER A 63 7.10 -16.59 4.84
N ALA A 64 6.13 -15.86 4.31
CA ALA A 64 6.32 -14.68 3.47
C ALA A 64 6.06 -13.40 4.27
N SER A 65 6.33 -12.26 3.65
CA SER A 65 5.92 -10.94 4.18
C SER A 65 4.39 -10.81 4.18
N SER A 66 3.88 -9.82 4.92
CA SER A 66 2.45 -9.47 4.92
C SER A 66 1.97 -9.25 3.49
N SER A 67 0.97 -10.03 3.06
CA SER A 67 0.31 -9.82 1.77
C SER A 67 -0.77 -8.76 1.95
N THR A 68 -0.50 -7.55 1.47
CA THR A 68 -1.38 -6.39 1.60
C THR A 68 -1.77 -5.83 0.23
N SER A 69 -2.68 -4.87 0.22
CA SER A 69 -3.08 -4.09 -0.94
C SER A 69 -1.95 -3.15 -1.39
N TYR A 70 -1.67 -3.09 -2.69
CA TYR A 70 -0.59 -2.27 -3.25
C TYR A 70 -1.13 -1.01 -3.93
N ILE A 71 -0.57 0.15 -3.60
CA ILE A 71 -0.94 1.45 -4.20
C ILE A 71 -0.60 1.49 -5.69
N GLU A 72 0.37 0.71 -6.14
CA GLU A 72 0.73 0.51 -7.54
C GLU A 72 -0.43 -0.05 -8.37
N SER A 73 -1.41 -0.69 -7.72
CA SER A 73 -2.65 -1.14 -8.37
C SER A 73 -3.44 0.03 -8.98
N ALA A 74 -3.22 1.27 -8.49
CA ALA A 74 -3.78 2.47 -9.09
C ALA A 74 -3.36 2.64 -10.56
N ALA A 75 -2.15 2.22 -10.95
CA ALA A 75 -1.73 2.26 -12.35
C ALA A 75 -2.57 1.33 -13.22
N GLY A 76 -2.85 0.12 -12.74
CA GLY A 76 -3.73 -0.83 -13.44
C GLY A 76 -5.17 -0.33 -13.56
N VAL A 77 -5.66 0.35 -12.52
CA VAL A 77 -6.97 1.01 -12.53
C VAL A 77 -6.99 2.21 -13.50
N GLY A 78 -5.92 2.99 -13.56
CA GLY A 78 -5.76 4.10 -14.51
C GLY A 78 -5.83 3.62 -15.96
N GLU A 79 -5.28 2.44 -16.25
CA GLU A 79 -5.37 1.78 -17.56
C GLU A 79 -6.72 1.08 -17.83
N GLY A 80 -7.70 1.22 -16.93
CA GLY A 80 -9.07 0.74 -17.13
C GLY A 80 -9.42 -0.57 -16.40
N ALA A 81 -8.58 -1.08 -15.51
CA ALA A 81 -9.00 -2.18 -14.64
C ALA A 81 -10.15 -1.73 -13.72
N ARG A 82 -11.26 -2.47 -13.76
CA ARG A 82 -12.47 -2.19 -12.95
C ARG A 82 -12.96 -3.40 -12.15
N THR A 83 -12.31 -4.55 -12.30
CA THR A 83 -12.67 -5.79 -11.59
C THR A 83 -11.41 -6.47 -11.06
N GLY A 84 -11.58 -7.35 -10.06
CA GLY A 84 -10.49 -8.16 -9.52
C GLY A 84 -9.93 -9.21 -10.50
N PHE A 85 -10.48 -9.33 -11.71
CA PHE A 85 -9.94 -10.24 -12.72
C PHE A 85 -8.51 -9.87 -13.13
N ALA A 86 -8.20 -8.57 -13.22
CA ALA A 86 -6.84 -8.10 -13.47
C ALA A 86 -5.88 -8.61 -12.38
N SER A 87 -6.29 -8.53 -11.10
CA SER A 87 -5.49 -9.03 -9.97
C SER A 87 -5.31 -10.55 -10.03
N LEU A 88 -6.34 -11.31 -10.44
CA LEU A 88 -6.23 -12.77 -10.63
C LEU A 88 -5.26 -13.15 -11.75
N VAL A 89 -5.31 -12.44 -12.88
CA VAL A 89 -4.38 -12.65 -14.00
C VAL A 89 -2.95 -12.32 -13.57
N THR A 90 -2.74 -11.17 -12.94
CA THR A 90 -1.42 -10.77 -12.42
C THR A 90 -0.87 -11.78 -11.42
N GLY A 91 -1.70 -12.24 -10.47
CA GLY A 91 -1.30 -13.28 -9.52
C GLY A 91 -0.97 -14.62 -10.19
N GLY A 92 -1.75 -15.03 -11.19
CA GLY A 92 -1.47 -16.23 -11.99
C GLY A 92 -0.16 -16.12 -12.76
N LEU A 93 0.13 -14.96 -13.36
CA LEU A 93 1.39 -14.69 -14.04
C LEU A 93 2.58 -14.71 -13.07
N PHE A 94 2.42 -14.17 -11.85
CA PHE A 94 3.44 -14.28 -10.80
C PHE A 94 3.68 -15.73 -10.37
N ALA A 95 2.62 -16.55 -10.26
CA ALA A 95 2.76 -17.97 -9.95
C ALA A 95 3.53 -18.72 -11.06
N VAL A 96 3.28 -18.41 -12.34
CA VAL A 96 4.06 -18.95 -13.46
C VAL A 96 5.50 -18.42 -13.43
N ALA A 97 5.70 -17.15 -13.07
CA ALA A 97 7.03 -16.56 -12.95
C ALA A 97 7.90 -17.25 -11.88
N LEU A 98 7.33 -17.92 -10.88
CA LEU A 98 8.09 -18.70 -9.91
C LEU A 98 8.90 -19.85 -10.58
N PHE A 99 8.43 -20.42 -11.68
CA PHE A 99 9.22 -21.40 -12.46
C PHE A 99 10.37 -20.74 -13.23
N LEU A 100 10.26 -19.45 -13.51
CA LEU A 100 11.26 -18.62 -14.17
C LEU A 100 12.16 -17.86 -13.17
N THR A 101 12.04 -18.10 -11.87
CA THR A 101 12.89 -17.52 -10.82
C THR A 101 14.40 -17.54 -11.15
N PRO A 102 14.99 -18.61 -11.70
CA PRO A 102 16.42 -18.59 -12.05
C PRO A 102 16.80 -17.59 -13.16
N LEU A 103 15.86 -17.12 -13.97
CA LEU A 103 16.09 -15.98 -14.89
C LEU A 103 15.95 -14.64 -14.15
N ALA A 104 15.05 -14.53 -13.17
CA ALA A 104 14.86 -13.31 -12.41
C ALA A 104 16.11 -12.93 -11.57
N THR A 105 16.87 -13.92 -11.08
CA THR A 105 18.11 -13.67 -10.32
C THR A 105 19.27 -13.14 -11.17
N VAL A 106 19.15 -13.16 -12.51
CA VAL A 106 20.13 -12.56 -13.43
C VAL A 106 20.00 -11.04 -13.46
N VAL A 107 18.83 -10.50 -13.08
CA VAL A 107 18.59 -9.05 -13.06
C VAL A 107 19.30 -8.42 -11.86
N PRO A 108 20.22 -7.45 -12.08
CA PRO A 108 20.89 -6.78 -10.97
C PRO A 108 19.91 -5.97 -10.13
N ALA A 109 20.06 -5.99 -8.80
CA ALA A 109 19.23 -5.21 -7.89
C ALA A 109 19.30 -3.69 -8.19
N GLN A 110 20.41 -3.23 -8.77
CA GLN A 110 20.62 -1.84 -9.20
C GLN A 110 19.65 -1.42 -10.31
N ALA A 111 19.12 -2.37 -11.10
CA ALA A 111 18.13 -2.09 -12.13
C ALA A 111 16.73 -1.81 -11.54
N ALA A 112 16.45 -2.28 -10.32
CA ALA A 112 15.18 -2.02 -9.64
C ALA A 112 15.10 -0.61 -9.04
N ALA A 113 16.23 -0.02 -8.65
CA ALA A 113 16.29 1.31 -8.06
C ALA A 113 15.62 2.42 -8.91
N PRO A 114 15.92 2.58 -10.21
CA PRO A 114 15.26 3.61 -11.03
C PRO A 114 13.76 3.35 -11.20
N ALA A 115 13.33 2.08 -11.21
CA ALA A 115 11.91 1.73 -11.28
C ALA A 115 11.18 2.19 -10.00
N LEU A 116 11.76 1.96 -8.81
CA LEU A 116 11.18 2.42 -7.54
C LEU A 116 11.11 3.95 -7.44
N VAL A 117 12.10 4.67 -7.99
CA VAL A 117 12.06 6.14 -8.07
C VAL A 117 10.91 6.61 -8.97
N ALA A 118 10.71 5.96 -10.12
CA ALA A 118 9.60 6.29 -11.02
C ALA A 118 8.24 6.01 -10.36
N VAL A 119 8.10 4.90 -9.63
CA VAL A 119 6.89 4.60 -8.85
C VAL A 119 6.65 5.68 -7.80
N GLY A 120 7.66 6.05 -7.01
CA GLY A 120 7.54 7.13 -6.02
C GLY A 120 7.12 8.47 -6.64
N PHE A 121 7.62 8.79 -7.83
CA PHE A 121 7.18 9.97 -8.59
C PHE A 121 5.69 9.90 -8.98
N LEU A 122 5.22 8.73 -9.46
CA LEU A 122 3.81 8.54 -9.80
C LEU A 122 2.90 8.70 -8.57
N LEU A 123 3.34 8.22 -7.40
CA LEU A 123 2.60 8.42 -6.15
C LEU A 123 2.56 9.90 -5.73
N MET A 124 3.67 10.62 -5.89
CA MET A 124 3.71 12.06 -5.62
C MET A 124 2.85 12.88 -6.59
N ALA A 125 2.55 12.39 -7.79
CA ALA A 125 1.65 13.09 -8.71
C ALA A 125 0.24 13.24 -8.11
N GLN A 126 -0.21 12.30 -7.27
CA GLN A 126 -1.53 12.33 -6.64
C GLN A 126 -1.67 13.43 -5.59
N VAL A 127 -0.56 13.85 -4.98
CA VAL A 127 -0.50 14.94 -3.97
C VAL A 127 -1.05 16.27 -4.53
N ARG A 128 -1.06 16.44 -5.86
CA ARG A 128 -1.64 17.62 -6.52
C ARG A 128 -3.15 17.79 -6.28
N HIS A 129 -3.85 16.71 -5.94
CA HIS A 129 -5.31 16.72 -5.72
C HIS A 129 -5.71 17.20 -4.32
N ILE A 130 -4.73 17.46 -3.44
CA ILE A 130 -4.97 18.03 -2.12
C ILE A 130 -5.35 19.52 -2.28
N ASP A 131 -6.37 19.95 -1.53
CA ASP A 131 -6.76 21.36 -1.45
C ASP A 131 -5.73 22.15 -0.63
N TRP A 132 -4.74 22.69 -1.33
CA TRP A 132 -3.62 23.45 -0.75
C TRP A 132 -4.02 24.85 -0.24
N GLU A 133 -5.19 25.35 -0.63
CA GLU A 133 -5.69 26.66 -0.16
C GLU A 133 -6.31 26.58 1.23
N ARG A 134 -6.77 25.38 1.62
CA ARG A 134 -7.38 25.13 2.92
C ARG A 134 -6.33 24.69 3.94
N TYR A 135 -5.91 25.61 4.80
CA TYR A 135 -4.89 25.36 5.83
C TYR A 135 -5.20 24.15 6.74
N GLU A 136 -6.48 23.89 7.02
CA GLU A 136 -6.95 22.75 7.83
C GLU A 136 -6.59 21.38 7.21
N ILE A 137 -6.38 21.32 5.89
CA ILE A 137 -6.03 20.11 5.14
C ILE A 137 -4.55 20.16 4.73
N ALA A 138 -4.10 21.31 4.21
CA ALA A 138 -2.77 21.50 3.68
C ALA A 138 -1.66 21.32 4.73
N ILE A 139 -1.85 21.83 5.95
CA ILE A 139 -0.85 21.73 7.02
C ILE A 139 -0.68 20.28 7.48
N PRO A 140 -1.74 19.53 7.85
CA PRO A 140 -1.60 18.12 8.18
C PRO A 140 -1.01 17.29 7.04
N ALA A 141 -1.48 17.48 5.80
CA ALA A 141 -0.96 16.74 4.65
C ALA A 141 0.55 16.99 4.43
N PHE A 142 0.99 18.24 4.52
CA PHE A 142 2.41 18.59 4.41
C PHE A 142 3.25 17.92 5.51
N LEU A 143 2.80 18.00 6.77
CA LEU A 143 3.51 17.39 7.89
C LEU A 143 3.58 15.87 7.73
N THR A 144 2.50 15.23 7.32
CA THR A 144 2.47 13.78 7.07
C THR A 144 3.46 13.36 5.99
N ILE A 145 3.46 14.04 4.84
CA ILE A 145 4.39 13.76 3.73
C ILE A 145 5.85 13.98 4.16
N ALA A 146 6.13 15.01 4.96
CA ALA A 146 7.48 15.31 5.41
C ALA A 146 7.97 14.37 6.53
N VAL A 147 7.12 14.03 7.49
CA VAL A 147 7.49 13.26 8.68
C VAL A 147 7.66 11.76 8.38
N MET A 148 6.89 11.20 7.44
CA MET A 148 7.01 9.77 7.08
C MET A 148 8.44 9.37 6.66
N PRO A 149 9.11 10.03 5.69
CA PRO A 149 10.47 9.68 5.31
C PRO A 149 11.49 9.91 6.43
N PHE A 150 11.31 10.95 7.25
CA PHE A 150 12.25 11.26 8.35
C PHE A 150 12.15 10.27 9.50
N THR A 151 10.98 9.69 9.74
CA THR A 151 10.73 8.72 10.81
C THR A 151 10.74 7.27 10.32
N TYR A 152 10.85 7.05 9.01
CA TYR A 152 10.75 5.74 8.34
C TYR A 152 9.49 4.95 8.74
N SER A 153 8.40 5.65 9.08
CA SER A 153 7.17 5.05 9.58
C SER A 153 5.95 5.82 9.08
N ILE A 154 5.05 5.10 8.40
CA ILE A 154 3.74 5.60 7.95
C ILE A 154 2.92 6.06 9.17
N THR A 155 2.86 5.22 10.21
CA THR A 155 2.14 5.51 11.46
C THR A 155 2.61 6.82 12.09
N ASN A 156 3.92 7.00 12.26
CA ASN A 156 4.47 8.20 12.89
C ASN A 156 4.25 9.47 12.06
N GLY A 157 4.11 9.34 10.74
CA GLY A 157 3.79 10.47 9.87
C GLY A 157 2.31 10.86 9.87
N ILE A 158 1.41 9.89 10.03
CA ILE A 158 -0.03 10.16 10.09
C ILE A 158 -0.43 10.69 11.48
N GLY A 159 0.24 10.24 12.54
CA GLY A 159 0.00 10.64 13.93
C GLY A 159 -0.06 9.46 14.87
#